data_AF-A0A2U1DRY6-F1
#
_entry.id   AF-A0A2U1DRY6-F1
#
_cell.length_a   1.000
_cell.length_b   1.000
_cell.length_c   1.000
_cell.angle_alpha   90.00
_cell.angle_beta   90.00
_cell.angle_gamma   90.00
#
_symmetry.space_group_name_H-M   'P 1'
#
loop_
_entity.id
_entity.type
_entity.pdbx_description
1 polymer ?
#
loop_
_entity_poly.entity_id
_entity_poly.type
_entity_poly.pdbx_seq_one_letter_code
_entity_poly.pdbx_strand_id
1 'polypeptide(L)'
;MTTPSPAIGAFWRAFSDAQASLQAQPLRERVGAANALIDQHLEGLALEMSGDDADAVVDLIVTAHGSIERFPLLAQVVAAAPALPHYRVRAFRERTTQPDFPIGMEGFELATAEVLVALEQDGGQAALEIRFGREIPSDYQDHARNMAFIMLDHVLGEYDFAVKVGAVDFVGEPGDTHTPWVPLSQLPPVFDRYWTDTLGRTGHFPTGEAEWDGLELQFDCPIDEDGNELPPDDIDSEDAPETGVVMVNTSANAVAMRADLAYALTVDLAVPDSDTLTAVQDLHEQAATLLQVPQLGILVLTLMRAGRRQALYYVSDEQLAKQTLAPLLLRDEAASLELKVAYDPAWSGYFEYAGYLSA
;
A
#
# COMPACT_ATOMS: atom_id res chain seq x y z
N MET A 1 -8.42 3.35 19.22
CA MET A 1 -9.74 3.24 18.54
C MET A 1 -10.27 4.64 18.38
N THR A 2 -9.95 5.25 17.25
CA THR A 2 -10.58 6.47 16.76
C THR A 2 -12.09 6.24 16.65
N THR A 3 -12.89 7.18 17.14
CA THR A 3 -14.34 7.14 16.95
C THR A 3 -14.60 7.16 15.45
N PRO A 4 -15.34 6.18 14.89
CA PRO A 4 -15.63 6.16 13.46
C PRO A 4 -16.33 7.46 13.05
N SER A 5 -16.07 7.91 11.82
CA SER A 5 -16.72 9.11 11.30
C SER A 5 -18.24 8.99 11.39
N PRO A 6 -18.99 10.10 11.56
CA PRO A 6 -20.45 10.05 11.61
C PRO A 6 -21.08 9.36 10.40
N ALA A 7 -20.45 9.46 9.22
CA ALA A 7 -20.88 8.79 8.00
C ALA A 7 -20.73 7.26 8.08
N ILE A 8 -19.59 6.76 8.59
CA ILE A 8 -19.38 5.31 8.81
C ILE A 8 -20.40 4.77 9.81
N GLY A 9 -20.64 5.51 10.91
CA GLY A 9 -21.65 5.13 11.90
C GLY A 9 -23.08 5.16 11.34
N ALA A 10 -23.39 6.07 10.42
CA ALA A 10 -24.68 6.12 9.75
C ALA A 10 -24.87 4.95 8.78
N PHE A 11 -23.85 4.63 7.98
CA PHE A 11 -23.83 3.47 7.09
C PHE A 11 -24.09 2.16 7.86
N TRP A 12 -23.32 1.88 8.91
CA TRP A 12 -23.48 0.63 9.65
C TRP A 12 -24.83 0.51 10.35
N ARG A 13 -25.41 1.63 10.78
CA ARG A 13 -26.78 1.66 11.31
C ARG A 13 -27.79 1.32 10.22
N ALA A 14 -27.71 1.97 9.06
CA ALA A 14 -28.60 1.71 7.92
C ALA A 14 -28.49 0.25 7.43
N PHE A 15 -27.26 -0.28 7.36
CA PHE A 15 -27.03 -1.68 6.99
C PHE A 15 -27.63 -2.65 8.02
N SER A 16 -27.43 -2.39 9.31
CA SER A 16 -28.00 -3.22 10.39
C SER A 16 -29.53 -3.21 10.38
N ASP A 17 -30.14 -2.04 10.18
CA ASP A 17 -31.60 -1.88 10.09
C ASP A 17 -32.18 -2.60 8.86
N ALA A 18 -31.43 -2.62 7.75
CA ALA A 18 -31.83 -3.28 6.50
C ALA A 18 -31.54 -4.80 6.48
N GLN A 19 -30.83 -5.35 7.48
CA GLN A 19 -30.28 -6.70 7.45
C GLN A 19 -31.32 -7.78 7.12
N ALA A 20 -32.49 -7.75 7.76
CA ALA A 20 -33.54 -8.74 7.52
C ALA A 20 -34.09 -8.69 6.08
N SER A 21 -34.26 -7.48 5.54
CA SER A 21 -34.73 -7.27 4.15
C SER A 21 -33.69 -7.69 3.11
N LEU A 22 -32.40 -7.48 3.40
CA LEU A 22 -31.29 -7.94 2.56
C LEU A 22 -31.22 -9.48 2.53
N GLN A 23 -31.41 -10.14 3.66
CA GLN A 23 -31.37 -11.61 3.76
C GLN A 23 -32.51 -12.32 3.03
N ALA A 24 -33.67 -11.68 2.93
CA ALA A 24 -34.82 -12.24 2.22
C ALA A 24 -34.61 -12.28 0.69
N GLN A 25 -33.59 -11.58 0.17
CA GLN A 25 -33.27 -11.53 -1.26
C GLN A 25 -32.21 -12.58 -1.63
N PRO A 26 -32.22 -13.07 -2.89
CA PRO A 26 -31.10 -13.81 -3.46
C PRO A 26 -29.81 -13.00 -3.38
N LEU A 27 -28.67 -13.67 -3.21
CA LEU A 27 -27.37 -13.06 -2.96
C LEU A 27 -27.02 -11.98 -4.01
N ARG A 28 -27.32 -12.24 -5.28
CA ARG A 28 -27.07 -11.27 -6.36
C ARG A 28 -27.84 -9.96 -6.19
N GLU A 29 -29.12 -10.03 -5.83
CA GLU A 29 -29.96 -8.85 -5.59
C GLU A 29 -29.53 -8.15 -4.30
N ARG A 30 -29.17 -8.93 -3.28
CA ARG A 30 -28.65 -8.47 -2.00
C ARG A 30 -27.39 -7.61 -2.15
N VAL A 31 -26.44 -7.99 -3.02
CA VAL A 31 -25.24 -7.20 -3.32
C VAL A 31 -25.62 -5.82 -3.85
N GLY A 32 -26.54 -5.74 -4.82
CA GLY A 32 -26.99 -4.46 -5.39
C GLY A 32 -27.68 -3.58 -4.36
N ALA A 33 -28.55 -4.15 -3.53
CA ALA A 33 -29.22 -3.43 -2.45
C ALA A 33 -28.23 -2.94 -1.36
N ALA A 34 -27.21 -3.73 -1.04
CA ALA A 34 -26.15 -3.34 -0.11
C ALA A 34 -25.29 -2.20 -0.66
N ASN A 35 -24.95 -2.22 -1.94
CA ASN A 35 -24.21 -1.12 -2.58
C ASN A 35 -25.05 0.17 -2.60
N ALA A 36 -26.35 0.08 -2.88
CA ALA A 36 -27.23 1.24 -2.78
C ALA A 36 -27.27 1.86 -1.37
N LEU A 37 -26.94 1.10 -0.30
CA LEU A 37 -26.81 1.64 1.05
C LEU A 37 -25.46 2.30 1.30
N ILE A 38 -24.35 1.70 0.86
CA ILE A 38 -23.03 2.31 1.07
C ILE A 38 -22.90 3.63 0.29
N ASP A 39 -23.43 3.69 -0.94
CA ASP A 39 -23.43 4.88 -1.81
C ASP A 39 -24.16 6.09 -1.21
N GLN A 40 -25.09 5.87 -0.27
CA GLN A 40 -25.79 6.96 0.42
C GLN A 40 -24.96 7.66 1.49
N HIS A 41 -23.85 7.06 1.90
CA HIS A 41 -23.10 7.47 3.08
C HIS A 41 -21.61 7.65 2.81
N LEU A 42 -21.04 6.85 1.91
CA LEU A 42 -19.61 6.76 1.68
C LEU A 42 -19.33 6.71 0.18
N GLU A 43 -18.41 7.54 -0.28
CA GLU A 43 -18.01 7.60 -1.69
C GLU A 43 -16.71 6.82 -1.92
N GLY A 44 -16.63 6.15 -3.08
CA GLY A 44 -15.42 5.46 -3.53
C GLY A 44 -15.17 4.10 -2.86
N LEU A 45 -16.19 3.53 -2.20
CA LEU A 45 -16.17 2.16 -1.70
C LEU A 45 -17.35 1.39 -2.28
N ALA A 46 -17.18 0.08 -2.43
CA ALA A 46 -18.24 -0.83 -2.82
C ALA A 46 -18.25 -2.06 -1.90
N LEU A 47 -19.35 -2.81 -1.98
CA LEU A 47 -19.56 -4.05 -1.24
C LEU A 47 -19.64 -5.22 -2.21
N GLU A 48 -18.84 -6.24 -1.96
CA GLU A 48 -18.93 -7.55 -2.61
C GLU A 48 -19.43 -8.57 -1.59
N MET A 49 -20.01 -9.67 -2.08
CA MET A 49 -20.42 -10.78 -1.23
C MET A 49 -19.93 -12.11 -1.80
N SER A 50 -19.38 -12.95 -0.92
CA SER A 50 -18.92 -14.30 -1.26
C SER A 50 -19.58 -15.33 -0.35
N GLY A 51 -20.05 -16.42 -0.94
CA GLY A 51 -20.84 -17.48 -0.30
C GLY A 51 -22.02 -17.90 -1.17
N ASP A 52 -22.81 -18.84 -0.67
CA ASP A 52 -24.04 -19.34 -1.30
C ASP A 52 -25.29 -18.80 -0.59
N ASP A 53 -26.44 -18.79 -1.28
CA ASP A 53 -27.73 -18.39 -0.69
C ASP A 53 -28.13 -19.20 0.54
N ALA A 54 -27.64 -20.45 0.64
CA ALA A 54 -27.92 -21.35 1.75
C ALA A 54 -26.98 -21.15 2.95
N ASP A 55 -25.91 -20.36 2.80
CA ASP A 55 -24.93 -20.18 3.85
C ASP A 55 -25.49 -19.36 5.01
N ALA A 56 -25.22 -19.84 6.23
CA ALA A 56 -25.62 -19.15 7.45
C ALA A 56 -24.89 -17.80 7.63
N VAL A 57 -23.67 -17.71 7.09
CA VAL A 57 -22.80 -16.54 7.13
C VAL A 57 -22.21 -16.32 5.75
N VAL A 58 -22.38 -15.10 5.23
CA VAL A 58 -21.81 -14.65 3.95
C VAL A 58 -20.64 -13.71 4.23
N ASP A 59 -19.57 -13.78 3.45
CA ASP A 59 -18.52 -12.78 3.50
C ASP A 59 -19.01 -11.47 2.89
N LEU A 60 -18.95 -10.38 3.66
CA LEU A 60 -19.20 -9.03 3.19
C LEU A 60 -17.85 -8.34 3.00
N ILE A 61 -17.43 -8.21 1.76
CA ILE A 61 -16.11 -7.68 1.40
C ILE A 61 -16.28 -6.20 1.08
N VAL A 62 -15.55 -5.34 1.77
CA VAL A 62 -15.45 -3.91 1.44
C VAL A 62 -14.26 -3.72 0.50
N THR A 63 -14.49 -3.14 -0.67
CA THR A 63 -13.48 -2.89 -1.70
C THR A 63 -13.44 -1.42 -2.08
N ALA A 64 -12.27 -0.94 -2.50
CA ALA A 64 -12.03 0.38 -3.05
C ALA A 64 -11.73 0.31 -4.56
N HIS A 65 -11.91 -0.87 -5.18
CA HIS A 65 -11.59 -1.13 -6.59
C HIS A 65 -10.18 -0.67 -6.97
N GLY A 66 -9.21 -0.93 -6.09
CA GLY A 66 -7.80 -0.58 -6.30
C GLY A 66 -7.46 0.90 -6.05
N SER A 67 -8.42 1.73 -5.62
CA SER A 67 -8.13 3.12 -5.24
C SER A 67 -7.41 3.19 -3.90
N ILE A 68 -6.08 3.28 -3.94
CA ILE A 68 -5.20 3.35 -2.75
C ILE A 68 -5.64 4.47 -1.79
N GLU A 69 -6.01 5.64 -2.32
CA GLU A 69 -6.47 6.79 -1.52
C GLU A 69 -7.69 6.47 -0.65
N ARG A 70 -8.48 5.45 -1.03
CA ARG A 70 -9.69 5.02 -0.31
C ARG A 70 -9.42 3.88 0.68
N PHE A 71 -8.24 3.28 0.68
CA PHE A 71 -7.90 2.20 1.61
C PHE A 71 -7.99 2.63 3.10
N PRO A 72 -7.62 3.86 3.51
CA PRO A 72 -7.84 4.31 4.88
C PRO A 72 -9.32 4.35 5.27
N LEU A 73 -10.20 4.76 4.33
CA LEU A 73 -11.64 4.78 4.57
C LEU A 73 -12.17 3.35 4.68
N LEU A 74 -11.74 2.45 3.77
CA LEU A 74 -12.07 1.03 3.79
C LEU A 74 -11.69 0.38 5.13
N ALA A 75 -10.46 0.59 5.59
CA ALA A 75 -9.98 0.06 6.87
C ALA A 75 -10.81 0.57 8.06
N GLN A 76 -11.17 1.86 8.07
CA GLN A 76 -12.04 2.43 9.11
C GLN A 76 -13.45 1.84 9.06
N VAL A 77 -14.03 1.62 7.88
CA VAL A 77 -15.34 0.99 7.73
C VAL A 77 -15.33 -0.42 8.30
N VAL A 78 -14.34 -1.23 7.93
CA VAL A 78 -14.21 -2.61 8.41
C VAL A 78 -13.96 -2.67 9.92
N ALA A 79 -13.08 -1.81 10.45
CA ALA A 79 -12.81 -1.73 11.88
C ALA A 79 -14.02 -1.27 12.71
N ALA A 80 -14.91 -0.47 12.12
CA ALA A 80 -16.12 0.02 12.76
C ALA A 80 -17.33 -0.91 12.60
N ALA A 81 -17.18 -2.04 11.90
CA ALA A 81 -18.27 -2.96 11.63
C ALA A 81 -18.89 -3.48 12.95
N PRO A 82 -20.22 -3.39 13.12
CA PRO A 82 -20.88 -3.99 14.26
C PRO A 82 -20.85 -5.52 14.14
N ALA A 83 -21.16 -6.21 15.24
CA ALA A 83 -21.37 -7.65 15.18
C ALA A 83 -22.63 -7.96 14.34
N LEU A 84 -22.43 -8.52 13.15
CA LEU A 84 -23.49 -8.89 12.21
C LEU A 84 -23.68 -10.42 12.23
N PRO A 85 -24.80 -10.96 12.71
CA PRO A 85 -24.95 -12.41 12.92
C PRO A 85 -24.79 -13.29 11.67
N HIS A 86 -24.93 -12.71 10.49
CA HIS A 86 -24.96 -13.41 9.21
C HIS A 86 -23.93 -12.89 8.20
N TYR A 87 -23.07 -11.99 8.63
CA TYR A 87 -22.03 -11.42 7.79
C TYR A 87 -20.69 -11.47 8.49
N ARG A 88 -19.67 -11.90 7.75
CA ARG A 88 -18.27 -11.72 8.14
C ARG A 88 -17.71 -10.58 7.32
N VAL A 89 -17.50 -9.43 7.96
CA VAL A 89 -16.97 -8.25 7.27
C VAL A 89 -15.47 -8.40 7.06
N ARG A 90 -15.01 -8.18 5.84
CA ARG A 90 -13.60 -8.27 5.43
C ARG A 90 -13.19 -7.05 4.62
N ALA A 91 -11.92 -6.71 4.73
CA ALA A 91 -11.27 -5.70 3.91
C ALA A 91 -10.65 -6.35 2.68
N PHE A 92 -10.75 -5.67 1.54
CA PHE A 92 -10.13 -6.03 0.27
C PHE A 92 -10.68 -7.31 -0.35
N ARG A 93 -10.72 -7.35 -1.68
CA ARG A 93 -10.93 -8.61 -2.38
C ARG A 93 -9.72 -9.53 -2.18
N GLU A 94 -9.98 -10.74 -1.69
CA GLU A 94 -8.96 -11.79 -1.58
C GLU A 94 -8.66 -12.42 -2.95
N ARG A 95 -7.47 -13.01 -3.08
CA ARG A 95 -7.10 -13.84 -4.22
C ARG A 95 -8.13 -14.95 -4.42
N THR A 96 -8.54 -15.18 -5.67
CA THR A 96 -9.40 -16.32 -5.99
C THR A 96 -8.72 -17.64 -5.64
N THR A 97 -9.49 -18.57 -5.08
CA THR A 97 -9.03 -19.95 -4.83
C THR A 97 -9.04 -20.79 -6.11
N GLN A 98 -9.68 -20.29 -7.17
CA GLN A 98 -9.75 -20.90 -8.49
C GLN A 98 -9.23 -19.88 -9.52
N PRO A 99 -7.91 -19.79 -9.70
CA PRO A 99 -7.29 -18.79 -10.58
C PRO A 99 -7.47 -19.11 -12.07
N ASP A 100 -7.94 -20.31 -12.42
CA ASP A 100 -8.32 -20.69 -13.78
C ASP A 100 -9.83 -20.51 -13.98
N PHE A 101 -10.18 -19.39 -14.61
CA PHE A 101 -11.55 -19.02 -14.95
C PHE A 101 -11.61 -18.19 -16.24
N PRO A 102 -12.75 -18.25 -16.98
CA PRO A 102 -13.04 -17.35 -18.08
C PRO A 102 -13.83 -16.12 -17.63
N ILE A 103 -13.67 -15.03 -18.38
CA ILE A 103 -14.59 -13.88 -18.38
C ILE A 103 -15.20 -13.77 -19.78
N GLY A 104 -16.51 -13.53 -19.85
CA GLY A 104 -17.21 -13.21 -21.08
C GLY A 104 -17.74 -11.77 -21.07
N MET A 105 -17.47 -10.99 -22.11
CA MET A 105 -17.96 -9.63 -22.29
C MET A 105 -18.35 -9.40 -23.75
N GLU A 106 -19.58 -8.94 -24.00
CA GLU A 106 -20.04 -8.50 -25.32
C GLU A 106 -19.79 -9.50 -26.48
N GLY A 107 -19.95 -10.80 -26.19
CA GLY A 107 -19.78 -11.88 -27.17
C GLY A 107 -18.34 -12.36 -27.36
N PHE A 108 -17.38 -11.80 -26.61
CA PHE A 108 -16.00 -12.26 -26.55
C PHE A 108 -15.71 -12.90 -25.20
N GLU A 109 -15.01 -14.04 -25.22
CA GLU A 109 -14.58 -14.76 -24.02
C GLU A 109 -13.06 -14.79 -23.98
N LEU A 110 -12.48 -14.63 -22.80
CA LEU A 110 -11.05 -14.74 -22.56
C LEU A 110 -10.86 -15.56 -21.28
N ALA A 111 -9.98 -16.54 -21.30
CA ALA A 111 -9.58 -17.27 -20.12
C ALA A 111 -8.27 -16.73 -19.53
N THR A 112 -8.15 -16.80 -18.21
CA THR A 112 -6.89 -16.51 -17.48
C THR A 112 -5.72 -17.39 -17.97
N ALA A 113 -5.98 -18.61 -18.44
CA ALA A 113 -4.96 -19.44 -19.08
C ALA A 113 -4.44 -18.88 -20.42
N GLU A 114 -5.20 -17.99 -21.07
CA GLU A 114 -4.85 -17.33 -22.34
C GLU A 114 -4.21 -15.96 -22.14
N VAL A 115 -4.10 -15.47 -20.91
CA VAL A 115 -3.35 -14.26 -20.57
C VAL A 115 -1.99 -14.72 -20.05
N LEU A 116 -0.92 -14.30 -20.71
CA LEU A 116 0.45 -14.64 -20.33
C LEU A 116 1.10 -13.42 -19.69
N VAL A 117 1.78 -13.63 -18.58
CA VAL A 117 2.40 -12.60 -17.76
C VAL A 117 3.88 -12.89 -17.58
N ALA A 118 4.70 -11.85 -17.67
CA ALA A 118 6.10 -11.85 -17.25
C ALA A 118 6.29 -10.81 -16.15
N LEU A 119 7.23 -11.07 -15.23
CA LEU A 119 7.51 -10.21 -14.08
C LEU A 119 8.83 -9.48 -14.29
N GLU A 120 8.84 -8.19 -14.03
CA GLU A 120 10.03 -7.34 -14.02
C GLU A 120 10.11 -6.51 -12.74
N GLN A 121 11.29 -5.94 -12.47
CA GLN A 121 11.50 -5.10 -11.30
C GLN A 121 11.20 -3.65 -11.66
N ASP A 122 10.40 -2.98 -10.82
CA ASP A 122 10.01 -1.58 -11.02
C ASP A 122 9.97 -0.85 -9.68
N GLY A 123 11.00 -0.05 -9.37
CA GLY A 123 10.97 0.85 -8.21
C GLY A 123 10.66 0.18 -6.85
N GLY A 124 10.96 -1.12 -6.68
CA GLY A 124 10.61 -1.90 -5.48
C GLY A 124 9.32 -2.71 -5.56
N GLN A 125 8.50 -2.47 -6.59
CA GLN A 125 7.32 -3.23 -7.00
C GLN A 125 7.66 -4.26 -8.09
N ALA A 126 6.69 -5.10 -8.42
CA ALA A 126 6.75 -6.01 -9.55
C ALA A 126 5.98 -5.42 -10.75
N ALA A 127 6.68 -5.05 -11.82
CA ALA A 127 6.04 -4.72 -13.08
C ALA A 127 5.55 -5.98 -13.78
N LEU A 128 4.45 -5.86 -14.52
CA LEU A 128 3.84 -6.93 -15.29
C LEU A 128 3.89 -6.60 -16.78
N GLU A 129 4.56 -7.43 -17.56
CA GLU A 129 4.31 -7.46 -19.01
C GLU A 129 3.20 -8.47 -19.31
N ILE A 130 2.26 -8.09 -20.17
CA ILE A 130 1.10 -8.91 -20.54
C ILE A 130 1.08 -9.15 -22.04
N ARG A 131 0.81 -10.39 -22.43
CA ARG A 131 0.48 -10.77 -23.81
C ARG A 131 -0.67 -11.78 -23.83
N PHE A 132 -1.35 -11.89 -24.96
CA PHE A 132 -2.39 -12.90 -25.16
C PHE A 132 -1.79 -14.14 -25.83
N GLY A 133 -2.09 -15.32 -25.28
CA GLY A 133 -1.64 -16.63 -25.78
C GLY A 133 -2.31 -17.04 -27.10
N ARG A 134 -3.21 -16.20 -27.63
CA ARG A 134 -3.83 -16.34 -28.94
C ARG A 134 -4.02 -14.96 -29.58
N GLU A 135 -4.26 -14.96 -30.88
CA GLU A 135 -4.62 -13.75 -31.61
C GLU A 135 -5.98 -13.22 -31.12
N ILE A 136 -6.00 -11.92 -30.78
CA ILE A 136 -7.21 -11.19 -30.41
C ILE A 136 -7.67 -10.38 -31.63
N PRO A 137 -8.93 -10.53 -32.09
CA PRO A 137 -9.44 -9.72 -33.18
C PRO A 137 -9.32 -8.22 -32.87
N SER A 138 -9.04 -7.40 -33.88
CA SER A 138 -8.81 -5.95 -33.72
C SER A 138 -9.87 -5.26 -32.89
N ASP A 139 -11.14 -5.61 -33.13
CA ASP A 139 -12.30 -4.98 -32.52
C ASP A 139 -12.45 -5.36 -31.04
N TYR A 140 -11.72 -6.38 -30.57
CA TYR A 140 -11.73 -6.87 -29.19
C TYR A 140 -10.44 -6.59 -28.41
N GLN A 141 -9.48 -5.84 -28.97
CA GLN A 141 -8.22 -5.57 -28.27
C GLN A 141 -8.42 -4.81 -26.96
N ASP A 142 -9.20 -3.73 -26.97
CA ASP A 142 -9.49 -2.95 -25.76
C ASP A 142 -10.31 -3.76 -24.75
N HIS A 143 -11.26 -4.57 -25.23
CA HIS A 143 -12.01 -5.49 -24.38
C HIS A 143 -11.09 -6.50 -23.68
N ALA A 144 -10.19 -7.13 -24.42
CA ALA A 144 -9.24 -8.11 -23.86
C ALA A 144 -8.30 -7.46 -22.82
N ARG A 145 -7.84 -6.23 -23.06
CA ARG A 145 -7.03 -5.46 -22.10
C ARG A 145 -7.81 -5.19 -20.80
N ASN A 146 -9.03 -4.69 -20.91
CA ASN A 146 -9.90 -4.43 -19.75
C ASN A 146 -10.21 -5.73 -18.98
N MET A 147 -10.48 -6.82 -19.69
CA MET A 147 -10.69 -8.14 -19.07
C MET A 147 -9.46 -8.63 -18.33
N ALA A 148 -8.25 -8.44 -18.87
CA ALA A 148 -7.01 -8.82 -18.21
C ALA A 148 -6.80 -8.05 -16.89
N PHE A 149 -7.13 -6.76 -16.84
CA PHE A 149 -7.12 -5.99 -15.58
C PHE A 149 -8.11 -6.54 -14.54
N ILE A 150 -9.34 -6.86 -14.96
CA ILE A 150 -10.33 -7.49 -14.06
C ILE A 150 -9.81 -8.83 -13.55
N MET A 151 -9.20 -9.64 -14.43
CA MET A 151 -8.63 -10.94 -14.04
C MET A 151 -7.47 -10.78 -13.06
N LEU A 152 -6.55 -9.84 -13.28
CA LEU A 152 -5.45 -9.55 -12.37
C LEU A 152 -5.93 -9.20 -10.96
N ASP A 153 -6.94 -8.34 -10.87
CA ASP A 153 -7.54 -7.93 -9.60
C ASP A 153 -8.15 -9.12 -8.83
N HIS A 154 -8.67 -10.14 -9.53
CA HIS A 154 -9.14 -11.38 -8.90
C HIS A 154 -8.01 -12.36 -8.56
N VAL A 155 -7.01 -12.46 -9.44
CA VAL A 155 -5.93 -13.46 -9.32
C VAL A 155 -4.91 -13.06 -8.25
N LEU A 156 -4.52 -11.79 -8.20
CA LEU A 156 -3.59 -11.24 -7.21
C LEU A 156 -4.31 -10.71 -5.96
N GLY A 157 -5.62 -10.43 -6.07
CA GLY A 157 -6.37 -9.75 -5.02
C GLY A 157 -6.09 -8.25 -5.02
N GLU A 158 -6.98 -7.49 -4.38
CA GLU A 158 -7.02 -6.04 -4.52
C GLU A 158 -5.77 -5.36 -3.93
N TYR A 159 -5.33 -5.76 -2.73
CA TYR A 159 -4.20 -5.11 -2.08
C TYR A 159 -2.90 -5.34 -2.86
N ASP A 160 -2.60 -6.59 -3.23
CA ASP A 160 -1.36 -6.90 -3.91
C ASP A 160 -1.33 -6.28 -5.31
N PHE A 161 -2.46 -6.29 -6.02
CA PHE A 161 -2.53 -5.65 -7.33
C PHE A 161 -2.41 -4.12 -7.25
N ALA A 162 -3.04 -3.48 -6.27
CA ALA A 162 -2.96 -2.02 -6.14
C ALA A 162 -1.60 -1.54 -5.61
N VAL A 163 -0.97 -2.29 -4.71
CA VAL A 163 0.18 -1.80 -3.94
C VAL A 163 1.51 -2.42 -4.38
N LYS A 164 1.52 -3.71 -4.74
CA LYS A 164 2.77 -4.44 -5.02
C LYS A 164 3.09 -4.54 -6.51
N VAL A 165 2.10 -4.32 -7.35
CA VAL A 165 2.29 -4.25 -8.80
C VAL A 165 2.60 -2.81 -9.19
N GLY A 166 3.67 -2.64 -9.97
CA GLY A 166 4.08 -1.36 -10.56
C GLY A 166 3.46 -1.19 -11.95
N ALA A 167 4.28 -0.88 -12.95
CA ALA A 167 3.84 -0.76 -14.33
C ALA A 167 3.17 -2.05 -14.86
N VAL A 168 2.12 -1.88 -15.66
CA VAL A 168 1.44 -2.98 -16.37
C VAL A 168 1.38 -2.66 -17.86
N ASP A 169 2.18 -3.36 -18.65
CA ASP A 169 2.36 -3.09 -20.08
C ASP A 169 1.89 -4.24 -20.96
N PHE A 170 1.09 -3.92 -21.98
CA PHE A 170 0.68 -4.89 -23.00
C PHE A 170 1.68 -4.89 -24.14
N VAL A 171 2.47 -5.96 -24.23
CA VAL A 171 3.54 -6.10 -25.21
C VAL A 171 3.13 -7.01 -26.38
N GLY A 172 3.79 -6.82 -27.51
CA GLY A 172 3.58 -7.60 -28.73
C GLY A 172 4.36 -8.92 -28.73
N GLU A 173 5.08 -9.20 -29.81
CA GLU A 173 5.99 -10.36 -29.84
C GLU A 173 7.10 -10.20 -28.79
N PRO A 174 7.55 -11.31 -28.16
CA PRO A 174 8.59 -11.26 -27.15
C PRO A 174 9.85 -10.61 -27.73
N GLY A 175 10.39 -9.61 -27.04
CA GLY A 175 11.76 -9.17 -27.27
C GLY A 175 12.75 -10.31 -27.00
N ASP A 176 14.03 -10.12 -27.34
CA ASP A 176 15.11 -11.08 -27.10
C ASP A 176 15.39 -11.38 -25.59
N THR A 177 14.56 -10.86 -24.68
CA THR A 177 14.67 -11.06 -23.23
C THR A 177 14.22 -12.46 -22.81
N HIS A 178 15.03 -13.11 -21.97
CA HIS A 178 14.86 -14.48 -21.51
C HIS A 178 13.82 -14.63 -20.38
N THR A 179 12.93 -13.64 -20.20
CA THR A 179 11.97 -13.61 -19.10
C THR A 179 10.92 -14.70 -19.27
N PRO A 180 10.73 -15.60 -18.29
CA PRO A 180 9.77 -16.69 -18.43
C PRO A 180 8.34 -16.14 -18.36
N TRP A 181 7.55 -16.49 -19.38
CA TRP A 181 6.13 -16.18 -19.45
C TRP A 181 5.31 -17.28 -18.79
N VAL A 182 4.38 -16.90 -17.91
CA VAL A 182 3.47 -17.83 -17.24
C VAL A 182 2.01 -17.45 -17.53
N PRO A 183 1.09 -18.42 -17.64
CA PRO A 183 -0.34 -18.12 -17.67
C PRO A 183 -0.76 -17.38 -16.39
N LEU A 184 -1.69 -16.43 -16.52
CA LEU A 184 -2.20 -15.65 -15.40
C LEU A 184 -2.83 -16.57 -14.33
N SER A 185 -3.45 -17.67 -14.75
CA SER A 185 -3.98 -18.69 -13.82
C SER A 185 -2.92 -19.37 -12.94
N GLN A 186 -1.64 -19.24 -13.28
CA GLN A 186 -0.50 -19.77 -12.52
C GLN A 186 0.34 -18.66 -11.87
N LEU A 187 -0.05 -17.40 -12.03
CA LEU A 187 0.69 -16.25 -11.54
C LEU A 187 0.85 -16.21 -10.01
N PRO A 188 -0.14 -16.53 -9.15
CA PRO A 188 -0.02 -16.30 -7.71
C PRO A 188 1.24 -16.89 -7.06
N PRO A 189 1.56 -18.20 -7.21
CA PRO A 189 2.78 -18.76 -6.64
C PRO A 189 4.07 -18.26 -7.33
N VAL A 190 4.00 -17.75 -8.56
CA VAL A 190 5.15 -17.17 -9.27
C VAL A 190 5.42 -15.76 -8.73
N PHE A 191 4.37 -14.97 -8.54
CA PHE A 191 4.40 -13.64 -7.94
C PHE A 191 4.94 -13.69 -6.51
N ASP A 192 4.43 -14.60 -5.67
CA ASP A 192 4.90 -14.75 -4.29
C ASP A 192 6.38 -15.12 -4.21
N ARG A 193 6.84 -16.01 -5.11
CA ARG A 193 8.25 -16.37 -5.20
C ARG A 193 9.10 -15.20 -5.66
N TYR A 194 8.65 -14.45 -6.67
CA TYR A 194 9.35 -13.26 -7.14
C TYR A 194 9.45 -12.22 -6.01
N TRP A 195 8.36 -11.99 -5.29
CA TRP A 195 8.28 -11.07 -4.16
C TRP A 195 9.29 -11.42 -3.06
N THR A 196 9.37 -12.70 -2.68
CA THR A 196 10.27 -13.14 -1.60
C THR A 196 11.72 -13.36 -2.09
N ASP A 197 11.92 -14.12 -3.15
CA ASP A 197 13.24 -14.60 -3.57
C ASP A 197 14.00 -13.57 -4.43
N THR A 198 13.29 -12.74 -5.20
CA THR A 198 13.91 -11.72 -6.08
C THR A 198 13.92 -10.36 -5.41
N LEU A 199 12.79 -9.92 -4.84
CA LEU A 199 12.69 -8.60 -4.19
C LEU A 199 13.05 -8.62 -2.69
N GLY A 200 13.32 -9.80 -2.09
CA GLY A 200 13.75 -9.93 -0.70
C GLY A 200 12.66 -9.67 0.35
N ARG A 201 11.38 -9.73 -0.03
CA ARG A 201 10.23 -9.38 0.82
C ARG A 201 9.70 -10.60 1.56
N THR A 202 10.31 -10.93 2.70
CA THR A 202 9.95 -12.12 3.48
C THR A 202 8.69 -11.95 4.34
N GLY A 203 8.29 -10.70 4.60
CA GLY A 203 7.22 -10.34 5.53
C GLY A 203 7.61 -10.45 7.00
N HIS A 204 8.82 -10.93 7.33
CA HIS A 204 9.29 -11.06 8.71
C HIS A 204 10.10 -9.83 9.12
N PHE A 205 9.81 -9.30 10.31
CA PHE A 205 10.64 -8.24 10.89
C PHE A 205 12.09 -8.72 11.01
N PRO A 206 13.07 -7.90 10.62
CA PRO A 206 14.47 -8.26 10.70
C PRO A 206 14.88 -8.49 12.16
N THR A 207 15.74 -9.50 12.36
CA THR A 207 16.28 -9.87 13.67
C THR A 207 17.77 -9.56 13.74
N GLY A 208 18.23 -8.97 14.84
CA GLY A 208 19.64 -8.60 15.03
C GLY A 208 19.90 -7.12 14.72
N GLU A 209 21.16 -6.79 14.45
CA GLU A 209 21.56 -5.44 14.03
C GLU A 209 21.06 -5.17 12.61
N ALA A 210 20.51 -3.97 12.40
CA ALA A 210 20.04 -3.55 11.08
C ALA A 210 21.23 -3.23 10.17
N GLU A 211 21.11 -3.61 8.91
CA GLU A 211 22.05 -3.26 7.85
C GLU A 211 21.68 -1.89 7.27
N TRP A 212 22.69 -1.04 7.06
CA TRP A 212 22.53 0.34 6.63
C TRP A 212 23.49 0.69 5.50
N ASP A 213 22.97 1.36 4.47
CA ASP A 213 23.75 1.93 3.37
C ASP A 213 23.59 3.45 3.31
N GLY A 214 24.68 4.14 2.98
CA GLY A 214 24.74 5.60 2.93
C GLY A 214 24.77 6.15 1.51
N LEU A 215 24.04 7.23 1.27
CA LEU A 215 24.01 8.01 0.03
C LEU A 215 24.33 9.47 0.35
N GLU A 216 25.27 10.06 -0.39
CA GLU A 216 25.47 11.51 -0.44
C GLU A 216 24.74 12.04 -1.66
N LEU A 217 23.75 12.91 -1.44
CA LEU A 217 22.87 13.41 -2.49
C LEU A 217 22.95 14.93 -2.57
N GLN A 218 22.78 15.42 -3.79
CA GLN A 218 22.60 16.83 -4.10
C GLN A 218 21.11 17.05 -4.38
N PHE A 219 20.52 18.00 -3.67
CA PHE A 219 19.11 18.35 -3.76
C PHE A 219 18.97 19.69 -4.48
N ASP A 220 18.23 19.67 -5.60
CA ASP A 220 17.99 20.84 -6.44
C ASP A 220 16.77 21.66 -5.98
N CYS A 221 16.08 21.23 -4.91
CA CYS A 221 14.94 21.91 -4.30
C CYS A 221 15.35 22.57 -2.97
N PRO A 222 15.83 23.82 -2.93
CA PRO A 222 16.24 24.47 -1.68
C PRO A 222 15.08 24.52 -0.67
N ILE A 223 15.42 24.53 0.63
CA ILE A 223 14.43 24.60 1.71
C ILE A 223 14.46 25.98 2.38
N ASP A 224 13.32 26.41 2.92
CA ASP A 224 13.20 27.65 3.69
C ASP A 224 13.83 27.51 5.10
N GLU A 225 13.87 28.62 5.85
CA GLU A 225 14.41 28.67 7.22
C GLU A 225 13.65 27.76 8.21
N ASP A 226 12.42 27.35 7.86
CA ASP A 226 11.57 26.46 8.64
C ASP A 226 11.73 24.98 8.22
N GLY A 227 12.47 24.71 7.14
CA GLY A 227 12.74 23.36 6.62
C GLY A 227 11.71 22.84 5.62
N ASN A 228 10.89 23.71 5.02
CA ASN A 228 9.95 23.35 3.97
C ASN A 228 10.58 23.54 2.59
N GLU A 229 10.27 22.67 1.64
CA GLU A 229 10.70 22.84 0.25
C GLU A 229 10.14 24.14 -0.34
N LEU A 230 11.02 24.95 -0.95
CA LEU A 230 10.59 26.13 -1.68
C LEU A 230 9.83 25.70 -2.94
N PRO A 231 8.66 26.33 -3.22
CA PRO A 231 7.96 26.12 -4.47
C PRO A 231 8.88 26.42 -5.66
N PRO A 232 8.74 25.71 -6.80
CA PRO A 232 9.59 25.93 -7.97
C PRO A 232 9.60 27.38 -8.47
N ASP A 233 8.50 28.11 -8.24
CA ASP A 233 8.33 29.51 -8.63
C ASP A 233 9.10 30.49 -7.72
N ASP A 234 9.52 30.05 -6.54
CA ASP A 234 10.23 30.83 -5.51
C ASP A 234 11.73 30.49 -5.43
N ILE A 235 12.23 29.56 -6.27
CA ILE A 235 13.65 29.19 -6.35
C ILE A 235 14.38 30.22 -7.23
N ASP A 236 15.31 30.97 -6.64
CA ASP A 236 16.14 31.93 -7.35
C ASP A 236 17.36 31.21 -7.99
N SER A 237 17.86 31.72 -9.12
CA SER A 237 19.04 31.16 -9.80
C SER A 237 20.35 31.23 -9.00
N GLU A 238 20.34 31.89 -7.84
CA GLU A 238 21.45 32.00 -6.90
C GLU A 238 21.37 30.98 -5.74
N ASP A 239 20.26 30.24 -5.62
CA ASP A 239 20.11 29.20 -4.59
C ASP A 239 21.07 28.04 -4.90
N ALA A 240 22.05 27.86 -4.02
CA ALA A 240 23.02 26.80 -4.17
C ALA A 240 22.35 25.44 -3.86
N PRO A 241 22.56 24.42 -4.70
CA PRO A 241 22.05 23.10 -4.43
C PRO A 241 22.62 22.57 -3.11
N GLU A 242 21.74 22.01 -2.29
CA GLU A 242 22.11 21.55 -0.96
C GLU A 242 22.60 20.12 -1.00
N THR A 243 23.57 19.80 -0.15
CA THR A 243 23.99 18.41 0.03
C THR A 243 23.33 17.83 1.27
N GLY A 244 22.93 16.57 1.18
CA GLY A 244 22.39 15.82 2.30
C GLY A 244 22.91 14.40 2.31
N VAL A 245 22.86 13.79 3.49
CA VAL A 245 23.25 12.40 3.71
C VAL A 245 22.01 11.59 4.05
N VAL A 246 21.74 10.57 3.25
CA VAL A 246 20.66 9.60 3.51
C VAL A 246 21.30 8.30 3.96
N MET A 247 20.85 7.77 5.09
CA MET A 247 21.13 6.41 5.52
C MET A 247 19.87 5.59 5.33
N VAL A 248 19.94 4.51 4.56
CA VAL A 248 18.82 3.62 4.26
C VAL A 248 19.00 2.30 5.02
N ASN A 249 17.97 1.87 5.75
CA ASN A 249 17.95 0.58 6.43
C ASN A 249 17.55 -0.51 5.42
N THR A 250 18.53 -1.20 4.84
CA THR A 250 18.29 -2.26 3.86
C THR A 250 17.63 -3.49 4.47
N SER A 251 17.76 -3.70 5.79
CA SER A 251 17.02 -4.76 6.49
C SER A 251 15.50 -4.50 6.53
N ALA A 252 15.05 -3.24 6.44
CA ALA A 252 13.62 -2.92 6.37
C ALA A 252 12.97 -3.44 5.09
N ASN A 253 13.78 -3.72 4.05
CA ASN A 253 13.32 -4.31 2.81
C ASN A 253 12.46 -5.57 3.04
N ALA A 254 12.80 -6.38 4.05
CA ALA A 254 12.09 -7.62 4.37
C ALA A 254 10.58 -7.45 4.62
N VAL A 255 10.15 -6.29 5.12
CA VAL A 255 8.75 -6.03 5.51
C VAL A 255 8.05 -4.96 4.68
N ALA A 256 8.69 -4.45 3.62
CA ALA A 256 8.11 -3.37 2.82
C ALA A 256 6.79 -3.78 2.16
N MET A 257 5.88 -2.79 2.04
CA MET A 257 4.54 -2.95 1.48
C MET A 257 3.69 -4.04 2.16
N ARG A 258 3.94 -4.32 3.43
CA ARG A 258 3.01 -5.05 4.28
C ARG A 258 1.75 -4.20 4.50
N ALA A 259 0.57 -4.81 4.35
CA ALA A 259 -0.72 -4.13 4.54
C ALA A 259 -0.90 -3.51 5.92
N ASP A 260 -0.26 -4.09 6.93
CA ASP A 260 -0.27 -3.59 8.30
C ASP A 260 0.89 -2.62 8.61
N LEU A 261 1.64 -2.12 7.62
CA LEU A 261 2.67 -1.09 7.77
C LEU A 261 2.49 -0.01 6.69
N ALA A 262 1.29 0.55 6.60
CA ALA A 262 0.89 1.42 5.49
C ALA A 262 1.02 2.93 5.78
N TYR A 263 1.52 3.31 6.96
CA TYR A 263 1.66 4.72 7.34
C TYR A 263 3.13 5.12 7.41
N ALA A 264 3.53 6.09 6.60
CA ALA A 264 4.81 6.76 6.68
C ALA A 264 4.74 7.81 7.80
N LEU A 265 5.49 7.59 8.87
CA LEU A 265 5.67 8.51 9.99
C LEU A 265 7.07 9.12 9.92
N THR A 266 7.14 10.43 9.68
CA THR A 266 8.38 11.19 9.71
C THR A 266 8.50 11.91 11.05
N VAL A 267 9.63 11.70 11.70
CA VAL A 267 10.08 12.44 12.88
C VAL A 267 11.22 13.35 12.44
N ASP A 268 11.04 14.67 12.52
CA ASP A 268 11.99 15.66 12.05
C ASP A 268 12.39 16.61 13.19
N LEU A 269 13.68 16.87 13.35
CA LEU A 269 14.22 17.77 14.38
C LEU A 269 15.33 18.66 13.82
N ALA A 270 15.39 19.89 14.33
CA ALA A 270 16.49 20.81 14.07
C ALA A 270 17.77 20.35 14.80
N VAL A 271 18.90 20.56 14.14
CA VAL A 271 20.23 20.17 14.57
C VAL A 271 21.19 21.36 14.40
N PRO A 272 21.12 22.37 15.29
CA PRO A 272 21.97 23.56 15.21
C PRO A 272 23.43 23.29 15.58
N ASP A 273 23.69 22.22 16.34
CA ASP A 273 25.01 21.86 16.84
C ASP A 273 25.18 20.33 17.02
N SER A 274 26.42 19.92 17.32
CA SER A 274 26.79 18.50 17.46
C SER A 274 26.20 17.82 18.71
N ASP A 275 25.93 18.58 19.77
CA ASP A 275 25.35 18.03 21.00
C ASP A 275 23.88 17.69 20.75
N THR A 276 23.17 18.58 20.05
CA THR A 276 21.80 18.35 19.59
C THR A 276 21.74 17.19 18.60
N LEU A 277 22.70 17.05 17.68
CA LEU A 277 22.76 15.92 16.75
C LEU A 277 22.76 14.59 17.50
N THR A 278 23.60 14.47 18.52
CA THR A 278 23.73 13.25 19.33
C THR A 278 22.41 12.96 20.06
N ALA A 279 21.79 13.97 20.66
CA ALA A 279 20.51 13.83 21.34
C ALA A 279 19.38 13.41 20.38
N VAL A 280 19.35 13.96 19.16
CA VAL A 280 18.37 13.59 18.13
C VAL A 280 18.58 12.15 17.63
N GLN A 281 19.83 11.72 17.46
CA GLN A 281 20.16 10.32 17.12
C GLN A 281 19.66 9.37 18.21
N ASP A 282 19.96 9.65 19.48
CA ASP A 282 19.49 8.86 20.61
C ASP A 282 17.95 8.81 20.69
N LEU A 283 17.27 9.91 20.37
CA LEU A 283 15.80 9.98 20.34
C LEU A 283 15.24 9.09 19.21
N HIS A 284 15.82 9.15 18.02
CA HIS A 284 15.41 8.32 16.88
C HIS A 284 15.67 6.83 17.13
N GLU A 285 16.79 6.46 17.74
CA GLU A 285 17.06 5.06 18.11
C GLU A 285 16.08 4.54 19.17
N GLN A 286 15.72 5.38 20.15
CA GLN A 286 14.69 5.04 21.13
C GLN A 286 13.31 4.91 20.48
N ALA A 287 12.95 5.80 19.56
CA ALA A 287 11.70 5.72 18.80
C ALA A 287 11.64 4.42 17.98
N ALA A 288 12.72 4.08 17.27
CA ALA A 288 12.86 2.83 16.54
C ALA A 288 12.66 1.62 17.45
N THR A 289 13.29 1.61 18.63
CA THR A 289 13.14 0.52 19.60
C THR A 289 11.69 0.38 20.08
N LEU A 290 11.04 1.48 20.45
CA LEU A 290 9.67 1.48 20.95
C LEU A 290 8.66 0.99 19.91
N LEU A 291 8.90 1.27 18.62
CA LEU A 291 8.04 0.82 17.52
C LEU A 291 8.36 -0.61 17.07
N GLN A 292 9.64 -0.99 16.97
CA GLN A 292 10.06 -2.25 16.37
C GLN A 292 9.93 -3.46 17.30
N VAL A 293 10.18 -3.30 18.62
CA VAL A 293 10.03 -4.39 19.59
C VAL A 293 8.61 -4.99 19.59
N PRO A 294 7.53 -4.19 19.63
CA PRO A 294 6.16 -4.70 19.48
C PRO A 294 5.74 -4.93 18.02
N GLN A 295 6.64 -4.77 17.04
CA GLN A 295 6.36 -4.87 15.60
C GLN A 295 5.28 -3.89 15.11
N LEU A 296 5.21 -2.71 15.73
CA LEU A 296 4.29 -1.63 15.36
C LEU A 296 4.84 -0.74 14.26
N GLY A 297 6.15 -0.79 14.03
CA GLY A 297 6.79 -0.11 12.92
C GLY A 297 8.28 -0.38 12.84
N ILE A 298 8.89 0.10 11.78
CA ILE A 298 10.32 -0.06 11.51
C ILE A 298 10.90 1.26 11.00
N LEU A 299 12.08 1.63 11.51
CA LEU A 299 12.86 2.74 10.98
C LEU A 299 13.45 2.33 9.64
N VAL A 300 13.15 3.07 8.57
CA VAL A 300 13.52 2.67 7.21
C VAL A 300 14.60 3.54 6.59
N LEU A 301 14.68 4.81 7.00
CA LEU A 301 15.77 5.70 6.59
C LEU A 301 15.94 6.83 7.59
N THR A 302 17.08 7.51 7.48
CA THR A 302 17.30 8.80 8.09
C THR A 302 17.96 9.75 7.10
N LEU A 303 17.56 11.01 7.10
CA LEU A 303 18.09 12.06 6.23
C LEU A 303 18.68 13.17 7.11
N MET A 304 19.89 13.62 6.78
CA MET A 304 20.51 14.81 7.35
C MET A 304 20.66 15.84 6.23
N ARG A 305 19.97 16.97 6.37
CA ARG A 305 19.94 18.03 5.34
C ARG A 305 19.67 19.38 5.99
N ALA A 306 20.40 20.41 5.57
CA ALA A 306 20.15 21.81 5.94
C ALA A 306 19.93 22.03 7.46
N GLY A 307 20.80 21.44 8.28
CA GLY A 307 20.73 21.58 9.73
C GLY A 307 19.53 20.88 10.38
N ARG A 308 18.87 19.95 9.67
CA ARG A 308 17.78 19.13 10.20
C ARG A 308 18.09 17.64 10.02
N ARG A 309 17.53 16.84 10.91
CA ARG A 309 17.63 15.38 10.87
C ARG A 309 16.23 14.77 10.91
N GLN A 310 15.92 14.04 9.85
CA GLN A 310 14.68 13.30 9.68
C GLN A 310 14.91 11.80 9.89
N ALA A 311 13.93 11.14 10.50
CA ALA A 311 13.82 9.69 10.56
C ALA A 311 12.43 9.28 10.07
N LEU A 312 12.40 8.39 9.08
CA LEU A 312 11.16 7.87 8.50
C LEU A 312 10.92 6.45 9.01
N TYR A 313 9.72 6.24 9.53
CA TYR A 313 9.24 4.95 10.00
C TYR A 313 8.02 4.53 9.18
N TYR A 314 7.91 3.25 8.83
CA TYR A 314 6.62 2.70 8.42
C TYR A 314 5.97 2.04 9.62
N VAL A 315 4.74 2.47 9.93
CA VAL A 315 4.01 2.08 11.14
C VAL A 315 2.64 1.52 10.81
N SER A 316 2.09 0.75 11.74
CA SER A 316 0.83 0.03 11.53
C SER A 316 -0.42 0.86 11.69
N ASP A 317 -0.39 1.80 12.63
CA ASP A 317 -1.52 2.67 12.93
C ASP A 317 -0.98 4.01 13.45
N GLU A 318 -1.48 5.10 12.89
CA GLU A 318 -1.07 6.46 13.25
C GLU A 318 -1.28 6.75 14.73
N GLN A 319 -2.46 6.42 15.28
CA GLN A 319 -2.82 6.76 16.64
C GLN A 319 -1.98 5.97 17.64
N LEU A 320 -1.80 4.68 17.37
CA LEU A 320 -1.00 3.80 18.19
C LEU A 320 0.47 4.21 18.18
N ALA A 321 1.03 4.53 17.01
CA ALA A 321 2.41 5.01 16.90
C ALA A 321 2.61 6.31 17.69
N LYS A 322 1.70 7.30 17.55
CA LYS A 322 1.73 8.55 18.32
C LYS A 322 1.65 8.30 19.83
N GLN A 323 0.81 7.37 20.28
CA GLN A 323 0.71 6.99 21.69
C GLN A 323 1.99 6.31 22.20
N THR A 324 2.59 5.42 21.39
CA THR A 324 3.85 4.76 21.70
C THR A 324 5.00 5.75 21.84
N LEU A 325 5.05 6.77 20.98
CA LEU A 325 6.10 7.79 20.99
C LEU A 325 5.86 8.92 22.00
N ALA A 326 4.65 9.07 22.55
CA ALA A 326 4.29 10.15 23.47
C ALA A 326 5.30 10.43 24.60
N PRO A 327 5.95 9.42 25.24
CA PRO A 327 6.98 9.68 26.24
C PRO A 327 8.24 10.38 25.72
N LEU A 328 8.58 10.22 24.43
CA LEU A 328 9.70 10.90 23.77
C LEU A 328 9.33 12.33 23.39
N LEU A 329 8.08 12.54 22.96
CA LEU A 329 7.58 13.85 22.54
C LEU A 329 7.49 14.89 23.66
N LEU A 330 7.52 14.45 24.93
CA LEU A 330 7.45 15.31 26.10
C LEU A 330 8.81 15.77 26.63
N ARG A 331 9.91 15.35 25.98
CA ARG A 331 11.26 15.67 26.43
C ARG A 331 11.72 17.02 25.87
N ASP A 332 12.66 17.68 26.55
CA ASP A 332 13.16 19.00 26.14
C ASP A 332 13.89 18.93 24.79
N GLU A 333 14.53 17.80 24.48
CA GLU A 333 15.21 17.53 23.21
C GLU A 333 14.22 17.46 22.02
N ALA A 334 12.93 17.25 22.28
CA ALA A 334 11.88 17.25 21.28
C ALA A 334 11.27 18.64 21.03
N ALA A 335 11.89 19.73 21.52
CA ALA A 335 11.32 21.07 21.42
C ALA A 335 11.08 21.54 19.97
N SER A 336 11.92 21.15 19.03
CA SER A 336 11.78 21.47 17.59
C SER A 336 11.12 20.34 16.78
N LEU A 337 10.53 19.35 17.45
CA LEU A 337 10.09 18.13 16.80
C LEU A 337 8.83 18.37 15.96
N GLU A 338 8.90 17.95 14.70
CA GLU A 338 7.77 17.90 13.79
C GLU A 338 7.43 16.45 13.46
N LEU A 339 6.13 16.11 13.58
CA LEU A 339 5.61 14.82 13.17
C LEU A 339 4.75 14.98 11.93
N LYS A 340 5.12 14.29 10.86
CA LYS A 340 4.31 14.18 9.64
C LYS A 340 3.89 12.72 9.48
N VAL A 341 2.62 12.49 9.19
CA VAL A 341 2.10 11.14 8.90
C VAL A 341 1.37 11.17 7.58
N ALA A 342 1.72 10.26 6.69
CA ALA A 342 1.06 10.05 5.41
C ALA A 342 0.64 8.58 5.27
N TYR A 343 -0.48 8.36 4.59
CA TYR A 343 -0.84 7.01 4.16
C TYR A 343 -0.07 6.68 2.88
N ASP A 344 0.81 5.69 2.95
CA ASP A 344 1.75 5.33 1.90
C ASP A 344 1.98 3.80 1.90
N PRO A 345 1.00 2.99 1.46
CA PRO A 345 1.14 1.54 1.47
C PRO A 345 2.18 1.05 0.46
N ALA A 346 2.48 1.84 -0.57
CA ALA A 346 3.49 1.54 -1.58
C ALA A 346 4.92 1.84 -1.12
N TRP A 347 5.11 2.35 0.11
CA TRP A 347 6.42 2.63 0.67
C TRP A 347 7.27 3.57 -0.21
N SER A 348 6.61 4.52 -0.87
CA SER A 348 7.24 5.44 -1.81
C SER A 348 8.41 6.21 -1.19
N GLY A 349 8.27 6.68 0.05
CA GLY A 349 9.35 7.38 0.75
C GLY A 349 10.58 6.51 1.05
N TYR A 350 10.41 5.19 1.23
CA TYR A 350 11.55 4.27 1.34
C TYR A 350 12.20 4.02 -0.03
N PHE A 351 11.40 3.75 -1.06
CA PHE A 351 11.89 3.39 -2.38
C PHE A 351 12.48 4.55 -3.18
N GLU A 352 12.11 5.79 -2.83
CA GLU A 352 12.78 7.00 -3.33
C GLU A 352 14.30 6.88 -3.21
N TYR A 353 14.80 6.35 -2.09
CA TYR A 353 16.24 6.23 -1.83
C TYR A 353 16.77 4.81 -2.01
N ALA A 354 16.02 3.80 -1.56
CA ALA A 354 16.44 2.41 -1.69
C ALA A 354 16.58 1.96 -3.16
N GLY A 355 15.86 2.62 -4.09
CA GLY A 355 16.00 2.39 -5.53
C GLY A 355 17.42 2.67 -6.05
N TYR A 356 18.13 3.66 -5.50
CA TYR A 356 19.51 3.97 -5.90
C TYR A 356 20.52 2.92 -5.45
N LEU A 357 20.20 2.11 -4.44
CA LEU A 357 21.08 1.06 -3.94
C LEU A 357 20.99 -0.24 -4.75
N SER A 358 19.89 -0.41 -5.49
CA SER A 358 19.58 -1.62 -6.26
C SER A 358 20.00 -1.52 -7.74
N ALA A 359 20.60 -0.40 -8.14
CA ALA A 359 20.96 -0.05 -9.52
C ALA A 359 22.34 -0.54 -9.96
#